data_AF-A0A396PR67-F1
#
_entry.id   AF-A0A396PR67-F1
#
_cell.length_a   1.000
_cell.length_b   1.000
_cell.length_c   1.000
_cell.angle_alpha   90.00
_cell.angle_beta   90.00
_cell.angle_gamma   90.00
#
_symmetry.space_group_name_H-M   'P 1'
#
loop_
_entity.id
_entity.type
_entity.pdbx_description
1 polymer ?
#
loop_
_entity_poly.entity_id
_entity_poly.type
_entity_poly.pdbx_seq_one_letter_code
_entity_poly.pdbx_strand_id
1 'polypeptide(L)' 'MRIIGKDSYIPEYKTRTYRGIKVKRDGNGWCTSLDGDNNIYKSYYSAYNAIDKYYGNRDGYSNLRQIKAGIKIIGQKE' A
#
# COMPACT_ATOMS: atom_id res chain seq x y z
N MET A 1 -13.17 -33.34 9.86
CA MET A 1 -13.80 -32.01 10.05
C MET A 1 -12.74 -30.93 9.85
N ARG A 2 -12.83 -30.14 8.77
CA ARG A 2 -12.41 -28.73 8.68
C ARG A 2 -12.84 -28.23 7.29
N ILE A 3 -14.08 -27.76 7.23
CA ILE A 3 -14.56 -26.95 6.11
C ILE A 3 -13.86 -25.60 6.28
N ILE A 4 -12.84 -25.35 5.47
CA ILE A 4 -12.23 -24.02 5.38
C ILE A 4 -13.18 -23.25 4.47
N GLY A 5 -14.13 -22.53 5.07
CA GLY A 5 -15.06 -21.67 4.37
C GLY A 5 -14.27 -20.72 3.47
N LYS A 6 -14.33 -20.98 2.17
CA LYS A 6 -13.83 -20.08 1.12
C LYS A 6 -14.88 -18.99 0.91
N ASP A 7 -15.29 -18.36 2.00
CA ASP A 7 -16.22 -17.26 1.99
C ASP A 7 -15.47 -15.99 1.63
N SER A 8 -16.10 -15.19 0.76
CA SER A 8 -15.67 -13.86 0.33
C SER A 8 -14.65 -13.85 -0.83
N TYR A 9 -15.09 -14.28 -2.03
CA TYR A 9 -14.59 -13.69 -3.28
C TYR A 9 -15.08 -12.23 -3.33
N ILE A 10 -14.43 -11.36 -2.57
CA ILE A 10 -14.52 -9.91 -2.76
C ILE A 10 -13.66 -9.64 -3.98
N PRO A 11 -14.15 -8.94 -5.03
CA PRO A 11 -13.34 -8.64 -6.18
C PRO A 11 -12.11 -7.89 -5.67
N GLU A 12 -10.97 -8.55 -5.79
CA GLU A 12 -9.70 -8.13 -5.24
C GLU A 12 -9.25 -6.92 -6.05
N TYR A 13 -9.77 -5.72 -5.76
CA TYR A 13 -9.33 -4.49 -6.41
C TYR A 13 -7.89 -4.21 -5.95
N LYS A 14 -6.95 -4.97 -6.51
CA LYS A 14 -5.50 -5.06 -6.27
C LYS A 14 -5.08 -4.63 -4.87
N THR A 15 -5.46 -5.37 -3.83
CA THR A 15 -4.82 -5.19 -2.52
C THR A 15 -3.43 -5.81 -2.57
N ARG A 16 -2.42 -5.07 -2.11
CA ARG A 16 -1.03 -5.52 -2.00
C ARG A 16 -0.60 -5.48 -0.55
N THR A 17 0.34 -6.35 -0.16
CA THR A 17 0.92 -6.31 1.18
C THR A 17 2.39 -5.93 1.06
N TYR A 18 2.82 -4.94 1.83
CA TYR A 18 4.21 -4.47 1.90
C TYR A 18 4.62 -4.25 3.35
N ARG A 19 5.69 -4.92 3.81
CA ARG A 19 6.14 -4.91 5.22
C ARG A 19 5.03 -5.23 6.23
N GLY A 20 4.11 -6.14 5.87
CA GLY A 20 2.95 -6.50 6.72
C GLY A 20 1.76 -5.53 6.62
N ILE A 21 1.89 -4.44 5.88
CA ILE A 21 0.87 -3.39 5.74
C ILE A 21 0.11 -3.59 4.44
N LYS A 22 -1.21 -3.49 4.52
CA LYS A 22 -2.08 -3.59 3.35
C LYS A 22 -2.10 -2.25 2.62
N VAL A 23 -1.88 -2.31 1.31
CA VAL A 23 -1.93 -1.20 0.37
C VAL A 23 -3.06 -1.50 -0.60
N LYS A 24 -4.17 -0.78 -0.44
CA LYS A 24 -5.41 -0.99 -1.18
C LYS A 24 -5.53 0.05 -2.28
N ARG A 25 -6.07 -0.33 -3.43
CA ARG A 25 -6.44 0.63 -4.46
C ARG A 25 -7.75 1.31 -4.07
N ASP A 26 -7.77 2.63 -4.12
CA ASP A 26 -8.94 3.45 -3.82
C ASP A 26 -9.14 4.45 -4.97
N GLY A 27 -10.16 4.19 -5.81
CA GLY A 27 -10.39 4.92 -7.06
C GLY A 27 -9.13 5.02 -7.95
N ASN A 28 -8.65 6.25 -8.14
CA ASN A 28 -7.49 6.58 -8.96
C ASN A 28 -6.14 6.50 -8.20
N GLY A 29 -6.15 6.10 -6.93
CA GLY A 29 -4.96 6.05 -6.09
C GLY A 29 -4.82 4.79 -5.26
N TRP A 30 -3.89 4.86 -4.32
CA TRP A 30 -3.44 3.78 -3.46
C TRP A 30 -3.35 4.27 -2.04
N CYS A 31 -3.98 3.57 -1.12
CA CYS A 31 -3.99 3.93 0.28
C CYS A 31 -3.31 2.85 1.10
N THR A 32 -2.56 3.26 2.10
CA THR A 32 -2.00 2.34 3.08
C THR A 32 -3.05 2.06 4.16
N SER A 33 -2.76 1.07 5.00
CA SER A 33 -3.51 0.76 6.23
C SER A 33 -2.69 1.18 7.45
N LEU A 34 -1.84 2.18 7.29
CA LEU A 34 -1.01 2.73 8.36
C LEU A 34 -1.87 3.60 9.26
N ASP A 35 -1.73 3.43 10.58
CA ASP A 35 -2.41 4.28 11.53
C ASP A 35 -1.91 5.72 11.39
N GLY A 36 -2.83 6.65 11.14
CA GLY A 36 -2.54 8.06 10.88
C GLY A 36 -2.17 8.41 9.44
N ASP A 37 -2.13 7.44 8.52
CA ASP A 37 -1.90 7.71 7.10
C ASP A 37 -3.21 7.77 6.30
N ASN A 38 -3.72 9.00 6.16
CA ASN A 38 -4.91 9.29 5.36
C ASN A 38 -4.56 9.67 3.92
N ASN A 39 -3.34 9.43 3.44
CA ASN A 39 -2.97 9.86 2.10
C ASN A 39 -3.42 8.87 1.03
N ILE A 40 -3.85 9.41 -0.11
CA ILE A 40 -4.11 8.69 -1.35
C ILE A 40 -2.89 8.88 -2.26
N TYR A 41 -2.14 7.83 -2.51
CA TYR A 41 -0.94 7.83 -3.32
C TYR A 41 -1.22 7.57 -4.80
N LYS A 42 -0.47 8.22 -5.70
CA LYS A 42 -0.60 8.04 -7.16
C LYS A 42 -0.36 6.60 -7.61
N SER A 43 0.54 5.88 -6.93
CA SER A 43 0.95 4.53 -7.27
C SER A 43 1.24 3.71 -6.02
N TYR A 44 1.17 2.38 -6.13
CA TYR A 44 1.56 1.49 -5.03
C TYR A 44 3.02 1.66 -4.61
N TYR A 45 3.92 2.05 -5.53
CA TYR A 45 5.31 2.38 -5.16
C TYR A 45 5.41 3.62 -4.28
N SER A 46 4.56 4.62 -4.52
CA SER A 46 4.51 5.81 -3.66
C SER A 46 3.98 5.49 -2.27
N ALA A 47 3.01 4.58 -2.18
CA ALA A 47 2.54 4.04 -0.90
C ALA A 47 3.64 3.26 -0.17
N TYR A 48 4.44 2.45 -0.89
CA TYR A 48 5.57 1.72 -0.27
C TYR A 48 6.63 2.67 0.27
N ASN A 49 6.96 3.75 -0.46
CA ASN A 49 7.87 4.78 0.04
C ASN A 49 7.35 5.49 1.28
N ALA A 50 6.04 5.70 1.40
CA ALA A 50 5.46 6.26 2.61
C ALA A 50 5.60 5.30 3.80
N ILE A 51 5.37 4.01 3.57
CA ILE A 51 5.61 2.96 4.57
C ILE A 51 7.08 2.95 5.01
N ASP A 52 8.01 3.00 4.05
CA ASP A 52 9.45 3.04 4.35
C ASP A 52 9.85 4.32 5.09
N LYS A 53 9.23 5.46 4.78
CA LYS A 53 9.43 6.70 5.52
C LYS A 53 8.93 6.58 6.97
N TYR A 54 7.82 5.87 7.21
CA TYR A 54 7.25 5.69 8.55
C TYR A 54 8.08 4.74 9.42
N TYR A 55 8.48 3.58 8.89
CA TYR A 55 9.21 2.55 9.64
C TYR A 55 10.74 2.69 9.59
N GLY A 56 11.25 3.73 8.92
CA GLY A 56 12.66 3.82 8.52
C GLY A 56 12.94 2.99 7.27
N ASN A 57 13.76 3.55 6.38
CA ASN A 57 14.13 2.92 5.12
C ASN A 57 14.59 1.48 5.34
N ARG A 58 14.20 0.59 4.44
CA ARG A 58 14.65 -0.80 4.48
C ARG A 58 16.09 -0.88 3.97
N ASP A 59 17.04 -1.15 4.85
CA ASP A 59 18.43 -1.36 4.47
C ASP A 59 18.55 -2.46 3.40
N GLY A 60 19.26 -2.16 2.31
CA GLY A 60 19.52 -3.09 1.21
C GLY A 60 18.41 -3.29 0.17
N TYR A 61 17.28 -2.56 0.25
CA TYR A 61 16.17 -2.71 -0.69
C TYR A 61 16.05 -1.53 -1.68
N SER A 62 16.90 -1.54 -2.71
CA SER A 62 16.95 -0.48 -3.74
C SER A 62 16.09 -0.84 -4.97
N ASN A 63 14.78 -0.80 -4.84
CA ASN A 63 13.93 -0.96 -6.02
C ASN A 63 13.93 0.35 -6.84
N LEU A 64 14.64 0.36 -7.98
CA LEU A 64 14.77 1.53 -8.86
C LEU A 64 13.41 2.14 -9.27
N ARG A 65 12.38 1.31 -9.45
CA ARG A 65 11.02 1.81 -9.79
C ARG A 65 10.40 2.55 -8.61
N GLN A 66 10.63 2.05 -7.40
CA GLN A 66 10.16 2.67 -6.17
C GLN A 66 10.89 3.99 -5.91
N ILE A 67 12.22 4.01 -6.05
CA ILE A 67 13.04 5.23 -5.91
C ILE A 67 12.59 6.28 -6.93
N LYS A 68 12.44 5.91 -8.21
CA LYS A 68 12.00 6.81 -9.28
C LYS A 68 10.57 7.32 -9.08
N ALA A 69 9.69 6.52 -8.49
CA ALA A 69 8.32 6.92 -8.22
C ALA A 69 8.24 8.03 -7.16
N GLY A 70 9.06 7.94 -6.11
CA GLY A 70 8.99 8.83 -4.95
C GLY A 70 7.66 8.74 -4.19
N ILE A 71 7.45 9.59 -3.19
CA ILE A 71 6.15 9.74 -2.50
C ILE A 71 5.34 10.78 -3.27
N LYS A 72 4.29 10.33 -3.99
CA LYS A 72 3.37 11.20 -4.72
C LYS A 72 1.96 11.01 -4.19
N ILE A 73 1.46 12.03 -3.50
CA ILE A 73 0.11 12.09 -2.95
C ILE A 73 -0.80 12.78 -3.98
N ILE A 74 -1.97 12.22 -4.25
CA ILE A 74 -2.98 12.74 -5.18
C ILE A 74 -4.27 13.18 -4.47
N GLY A 75 -4.35 12.96 -3.16
CA GLY A 75 -5.50 13.31 -2.33
C GLY A 75 -5.33 12.78 -0.92
N GLN A 76 -6.34 12.97 -0.10
CA GLN A 76 -6.43 12.42 1.25
C GLN A 76 -7.82 11.83 1.45
N LYS A 77 -7.91 10.80 2.29
CA LYS A 77 -9.17 10.31 2.84
C LYS A 77 -9.65 11.35 3.84
N GLU A 78 -10.82 11.92 3.58
CA GLU A 78 -11.55 12.76 4.55
C GLU A 78 -11.87 11.97 5.82
#